data_AF-A0A2A4NFS7-F1
#
_entry.id   AF-A0A2A4NFS7-F1
#
_cell.length_a   1.000
_cell.length_b   1.000
_cell.length_c   1.000
_cell.angle_alpha   90.00
_cell.angle_beta   90.00
_cell.angle_gamma   90.00
#
_symmetry.space_group_name_H-M   'P 1'
#
loop_
_entity.id
_entity.type
_entity.pdbx_description
1 polymer ?
#
loop_
_entity_poly.entity_id
_entity_poly.type
_entity_poly.pdbx_seq_one_letter_code
_entity_poly.pdbx_strand_id
1 'polypeptide(L)'
;MPRTYIKWLQAAKRFYCVASTDITIQGKLSRLNISANDLTTANTIILELEVARSEYLKEKGESQVATKTKDTVFAKMDDWMSEFYAVAKIGLEDKPKLLEALGKTVKG
;
A
#
# COMPACT_ATOMS: atom_id res chain seq x y z
N MET A 1 -5.95 1.04 -10.63
CA MET A 1 -5.80 1.90 -11.81
C MET A 1 -5.83 1.07 -13.08
N PRO A 2 -6.42 1.57 -14.17
CA PRO A 2 -6.47 0.85 -15.45
C PRO A 2 -5.06 0.65 -16.03
N ARG A 3 -4.78 -0.53 -16.61
CA ARG A 3 -3.51 -0.81 -17.33
C ARG A 3 -3.24 0.19 -18.47
N THR A 4 -4.30 0.78 -19.01
CA THR A 4 -4.28 1.83 -20.04
C THR A 4 -3.50 3.07 -19.59
N TYR A 5 -3.58 3.44 -18.30
CA TYR A 5 -2.88 4.61 -17.75
C TYR A 5 -1.35 4.45 -17.81
N ILE A 6 -0.84 3.25 -17.48
CA ILE A 6 0.60 2.97 -17.51
C ILE A 6 1.14 3.00 -18.95
N LYS A 7 0.38 2.43 -19.90
CA LYS A 7 0.74 2.47 -21.32
C LYS A 7 0.80 3.90 -21.85
N TRP A 8 -0.16 4.73 -21.45
CA TRP A 8 -0.18 6.15 -21.81
C TRP A 8 1.03 6.90 -21.23
N LEU A 9 1.36 6.68 -19.95
CA LEU A 9 2.52 7.32 -19.32
C LEU A 9 3.83 6.93 -20.00
N GLN A 10 4.00 5.65 -20.38
CA GLN A 10 5.16 5.21 -21.15
C GLN A 10 5.24 5.87 -22.53
N ALA A 11 4.10 6.01 -23.22
CA ALA A 11 4.05 6.71 -24.51
C ALA A 11 4.41 8.20 -24.35
N ALA A 12 3.89 8.86 -23.32
CA ALA A 12 4.19 10.26 -23.00
C ALA A 12 5.69 10.43 -22.69
N LYS A 13 6.25 9.60 -21.81
CA LYS A 13 7.69 9.62 -21.48
C LYS A 13 8.55 9.46 -22.74
N ARG A 14 8.21 8.50 -23.59
CA ARG A 14 8.94 8.28 -24.85
C ARG A 14 8.84 9.49 -25.76
N PHE A 15 7.66 10.09 -25.90
CA PHE A 15 7.44 11.27 -26.71
C PHE A 15 8.31 12.43 -26.23
N TYR A 16 8.26 12.79 -24.94
CA TYR A 16 8.99 13.93 -24.41
C TYR A 16 10.51 13.69 -24.36
N CYS A 17 10.98 12.46 -24.13
CA CYS A 17 12.41 12.14 -24.28
C CYS A 17 12.92 12.36 -25.70
N VAL A 18 12.17 11.90 -26.71
CA VAL A 18 12.56 12.04 -28.12
C VAL A 18 12.44 13.49 -28.59
N ALA A 19 11.36 14.17 -28.21
CA ALA A 19 11.16 15.59 -28.53
C ALA A 19 12.24 16.49 -27.93
N SER A 20 12.77 16.16 -26.76
CA SER A 20 13.86 16.93 -26.14
C SER A 20 15.21 16.81 -26.84
N THR A 21 15.40 15.86 -27.76
CA THR A 21 16.70 15.64 -28.43
C THR A 21 16.64 15.84 -29.95
N ASP A 22 15.45 15.82 -30.55
CA ASP A 22 15.25 15.97 -31.99
C ASP A 22 14.91 17.42 -32.38
N ILE A 23 15.86 18.10 -33.05
CA ILE A 23 15.73 19.49 -33.52
C ILE A 23 14.57 19.67 -34.50
N THR A 24 14.26 18.66 -35.32
CA THR A 24 13.13 18.71 -36.27
C THR A 24 11.80 18.70 -35.53
N ILE A 25 11.68 17.87 -34.49
CA ILE A 25 10.49 17.82 -33.64
C ILE A 25 10.36 19.11 -32.83
N GLN A 26 11.45 19.62 -32.26
CA GLN A 26 11.46 20.90 -31.55
C GLN A 26 11.03 22.05 -32.45
N GLY A 27 11.51 22.10 -33.69
CA GLY A 27 11.09 23.10 -34.67
C GLY A 27 9.58 23.03 -34.96
N LYS A 28 9.00 21.83 -35.03
CA LYS A 28 7.54 21.64 -35.22
C LYS A 28 6.75 22.05 -33.97
N LEU A 29 7.25 21.73 -32.78
CA LEU A 29 6.60 22.05 -31.50
C LEU A 29 6.69 23.53 -31.15
N SER A 30 7.79 24.20 -31.51
CA SER A 30 7.95 25.64 -31.34
C SER A 30 6.89 26.44 -32.11
N ARG A 31 6.46 25.95 -33.28
CA ARG A 31 5.33 26.53 -34.04
C ARG A 31 3.99 26.45 -33.30
N LEU A 32 3.87 25.55 -32.33
CA LEU A 32 2.71 25.38 -31.46
C LEU A 32 2.91 26.06 -30.09
N ASN A 33 3.89 26.96 -29.97
CA ASN A 33 4.25 27.63 -28.72
C ASN A 33 4.72 26.67 -27.62
N ILE A 34 5.35 25.56 -28.00
CA ILE A 34 6.00 24.61 -27.08
C ILE A 34 7.51 24.80 -27.21
N SER A 35 8.13 25.35 -26.17
CA SER A 35 9.56 25.61 -26.08
C SER A 35 10.34 24.38 -25.61
N ALA A 36 11.67 24.41 -25.76
CA ALA A 36 12.55 23.39 -25.18
C ALA A 36 12.46 23.33 -23.64
N ASN A 37 12.13 24.46 -23.01
CA ASN A 37 11.88 24.51 -21.58
C ASN A 37 10.63 23.71 -21.21
N ASP A 38 9.54 23.84 -21.97
CA ASP A 38 8.30 23.10 -21.73
C ASP A 38 8.50 21.58 -21.85
N LEU A 39 9.36 21.13 -22.78
CA LEU A 39 9.74 19.72 -22.91
C LEU A 39 10.54 19.23 -21.70
N THR A 40 11.46 20.06 -21.20
CA THR A 40 12.22 19.76 -19.98
C THR A 40 11.29 19.67 -18.77
N THR A 41 10.39 20.63 -18.61
CA THR A 41 9.37 20.63 -17.55
C THR A 41 8.48 19.39 -17.61
N ALA A 42 8.02 19.01 -18.80
CA ALA A 42 7.20 17.81 -18.98
C ALA A 42 7.96 16.53 -18.57
N ASN A 43 9.23 16.40 -18.94
CA ASN A 43 10.08 15.28 -18.52
C ASN A 43 10.26 15.24 -16.99
N THR A 44 10.44 16.40 -16.34
CA THR A 44 10.54 16.49 -14.87
C THR A 44 9.25 16.02 -14.20
N ILE A 45 8.09 16.51 -14.64
CA ILE A 45 6.78 16.12 -14.07
C ILE A 45 6.54 14.60 -14.24
N ILE A 46 6.94 14.03 -15.38
CA ILE A 46 6.84 12.59 -15.62
C ILE A 46 7.71 11.80 -14.63
N LEU A 47 8.93 12.26 -14.36
CA LEU A 47 9.83 11.63 -13.38
C LEU A 47 9.27 11.73 -11.95
N GLU A 48 8.78 12.90 -11.55
CA GLU A 48 8.16 13.10 -10.23
C GLU A 48 6.95 12.17 -10.03
N LEU A 49 6.11 12.03 -11.06
CA LEU A 49 4.98 11.12 -11.03
C LEU A 49 5.41 9.64 -10.91
N GLU A 50 6.48 9.23 -11.58
CA GLU A 50 7.03 7.88 -11.45
C GLU A 50 7.54 7.60 -10.03
N VAL A 51 8.24 8.58 -9.42
CA VAL A 51 8.73 8.49 -8.04
C VAL A 51 7.57 8.39 -7.05
N ALA A 52 6.62 9.33 -7.10
CA ALA A 52 5.45 9.34 -6.21
C ALA A 52 4.62 8.04 -6.33
N ARG A 53 4.53 7.48 -7.54
CA ARG A 53 3.85 6.20 -7.75
C ARG A 53 4.62 5.02 -7.15
N SER A 54 5.95 5.03 -7.24
CA SER A 54 6.79 4.01 -6.62
C SER A 54 6.62 4.01 -5.10
N GLU A 55 6.65 5.20 -4.49
CA GLU A 55 6.42 5.42 -3.06
C GLU A 55 5.04 4.94 -2.63
N TYR A 56 3.98 5.37 -3.34
CA TYR A 56 2.62 4.91 -3.07
C TYR A 56 2.47 3.37 -3.10
N LEU A 57 3.08 2.71 -4.09
CA LEU A 57 3.02 1.24 -4.19
C LEU A 57 3.77 0.55 -3.05
N LYS A 58 4.91 1.13 -2.63
CA LYS A 58 5.69 0.65 -1.48
C LYS A 58 4.88 0.77 -0.20
N GLU A 59 4.39 1.97 0.13
CA GLU A 59 3.60 2.23 1.34
C GLU A 59 2.34 1.36 1.41
N LYS A 60 1.65 1.18 0.28
CA LYS A 60 0.49 0.29 0.21
C LYS A 60 0.88 -1.17 0.50
N GLY A 61 2.00 -1.63 -0.03
CA GLY A 61 2.53 -2.97 0.23
C GLY A 61 2.88 -3.15 1.71
N GLU A 62 3.59 -2.19 2.30
CA GLU A 62 3.97 -2.18 3.71
C GLU A 62 2.73 -2.18 4.62
N SER A 63 1.71 -1.38 4.30
CA SER A 63 0.44 -1.37 5.02
C SER A 63 -0.27 -2.73 4.97
N GLN A 64 -0.34 -3.37 3.81
CA GLN A 64 -0.94 -4.69 3.67
C GLN A 64 -0.18 -5.77 4.46
N VAL A 65 1.15 -5.72 4.45
CA VAL A 65 1.98 -6.64 5.23
C VAL A 65 1.75 -6.42 6.72
N ALA A 66 1.74 -5.17 7.18
CA ALA A 66 1.48 -4.83 8.58
C ALA A 66 0.10 -5.33 9.05
N THR A 67 -0.96 -5.15 8.23
CA THR A 67 -2.29 -5.68 8.53
C THR A 67 -2.27 -7.21 8.67
N LYS A 68 -1.68 -7.93 7.70
CA LYS A 68 -1.60 -9.39 7.76
C LYS A 68 -0.82 -9.89 8.98
N THR A 69 0.30 -9.27 9.30
CA THR A 69 1.10 -9.62 10.49
C THR A 69 0.29 -9.40 11.76
N LYS A 70 -0.37 -8.24 11.89
CA LYS A 70 -1.23 -7.91 13.02
C LYS A 70 -2.34 -8.96 13.19
N ASP A 71 -3.09 -9.25 12.13
CA ASP A 71 -4.23 -10.18 12.18
C ASP A 71 -3.77 -11.61 12.52
N THR A 72 -2.61 -12.03 12.00
CA THR A 72 -2.01 -13.34 12.34
C THR A 72 -1.63 -13.42 13.82
N VAL A 73 -1.09 -12.36 14.39
CA VAL A 73 -0.72 -12.32 15.82
C VAL A 73 -1.97 -12.34 16.71
N PHE A 74 -3.02 -11.58 16.35
CA PHE A 74 -4.28 -11.61 17.10
C PHE A 74 -4.95 -12.98 17.05
N ALA A 75 -4.98 -13.64 15.89
CA ALA A 75 -5.54 -14.99 15.78
C ALA A 75 -4.79 -15.99 16.67
N LYS A 76 -3.46 -15.97 16.66
CA LYS A 76 -2.64 -16.84 17.54
C LYS A 76 -2.88 -16.56 19.03
N MET A 77 -3.06 -15.29 19.40
CA MET A 77 -3.37 -14.91 20.78
C MET A 77 -4.75 -15.41 21.19
N ASP A 78 -5.74 -15.30 20.31
CA ASP A 78 -7.11 -15.77 20.55
C ASP A 78 -7.17 -17.29 20.70
N ASP A 79 -6.44 -18.03 19.86
CA ASP A 79 -6.29 -19.49 19.97
C ASP A 79 -5.69 -19.88 21.33
N TRP A 80 -4.58 -19.25 21.71
CA TRP A 80 -3.91 -19.53 22.98
C TRP A 80 -4.77 -19.18 24.20
N MET A 81 -5.46 -18.04 24.17
CA MET A 81 -6.38 -17.66 25.24
C MET A 81 -7.57 -18.61 25.32
N SER A 82 -8.09 -19.08 24.18
CA SER A 82 -9.18 -20.06 24.15
C SER A 82 -8.78 -21.39 24.79
N GLU A 83 -7.58 -21.89 24.48
CA GLU A 83 -7.02 -23.08 25.13
C GLU A 83 -6.81 -22.87 26.63
N PHE A 84 -6.22 -21.74 27.03
CA PHE A 84 -6.03 -21.39 28.43
C PHE A 84 -7.36 -21.37 29.19
N TYR A 85 -8.40 -20.75 28.63
CA TYR A 85 -9.73 -20.73 29.24
C TYR A 85 -10.38 -22.11 29.31
N ALA A 86 -10.16 -22.98 28.32
CA ALA A 86 -10.66 -24.35 28.34
C ALA A 86 -10.01 -25.15 29.47
N VAL A 87 -8.69 -25.06 29.62
CA VAL A 87 -7.94 -25.71 30.71
C VAL A 87 -8.34 -25.15 32.07
N ALA A 88 -8.43 -23.82 32.21
CA ALA A 88 -8.85 -23.17 33.45
C ALA A 88 -10.26 -23.59 33.86
N LYS A 89 -11.19 -23.72 32.91
CA LYS A 89 -12.56 -24.20 33.17
C LYS A 89 -12.58 -25.60 33.79
N ILE A 90 -11.72 -26.51 33.31
CA ILE A 90 -11.60 -27.87 33.85
C ILE A 90 -10.91 -27.83 35.23
N GLY A 91 -9.78 -27.14 35.35
CA GLY A 91 -9.00 -27.12 36.60
C GLY A 91 -9.65 -26.37 37.77
N LEU A 92 -10.62 -25.50 37.48
CA LEU A 92 -11.34 -24.70 38.47
C LEU A 92 -12.84 -25.04 38.54
N GLU A 93 -13.24 -26.20 38.03
CA GLU A 93 -14.64 -26.67 38.01
C GLU A 93 -15.29 -26.62 39.42
N ASP A 94 -14.53 -27.02 40.44
CA ASP A 94 -14.97 -26.99 41.85
C ASP A 94 -14.81 -25.61 42.53
N LYS A 95 -14.24 -24.61 41.84
CA LYS A 95 -13.93 -23.28 42.37
C LYS A 95 -14.47 -22.16 41.46
N PRO A 96 -15.81 -22.05 41.29
CA PRO A 96 -16.44 -21.15 40.34
C PRO A 96 -16.10 -19.67 40.53
N LYS A 97 -15.87 -19.22 41.78
CA LYS A 97 -15.44 -17.83 42.06
C LYS A 97 -14.06 -17.47 41.48
N LEU A 98 -13.18 -18.45 41.31
CA LEU A 98 -11.86 -18.23 40.67
C LEU A 98 -11.99 -18.15 39.14
N LEU A 99 -13.00 -18.78 38.54
CA LEU A 99 -13.31 -18.63 37.11
C LEU A 99 -13.89 -17.24 36.79
N GLU A 100 -14.69 -16.69 37.69
CA GLU A 100 -15.21 -15.30 37.56
C GLU A 100 -14.08 -14.27 37.62
N ALA A 101 -13.06 -14.49 38.46
CA ALA A 101 -11.88 -13.63 38.56
C ALA A 101 -11.03 -13.61 37.27
N LEU A 102 -11.17 -14.64 36.41
CA LEU A 102 -10.51 -14.72 35.10
C LEU A 102 -11.31 -14.05 33.96
N GLY A 103 -12.43 -13.38 34.26
CA GLY A 103 -13.16 -12.55 33.32
C GLY A 103 -14.30 -13.24 32.55
N LYS A 104 -14.59 -14.53 32.81
CA LYS A 104 -15.84 -15.15 32.33
C LYS A 104 -16.95 -14.93 33.36
N THR A 105 -17.99 -14.19 32.98
CA THR A 105 -19.25 -14.15 33.75
C THR A 105 -19.95 -15.50 33.61
N VAL A 106 -20.09 -16.23 34.72
CA VAL A 106 -20.90 -17.45 34.78
C VAL A 106 -22.35 -16.98 34.90
N LYS A 107 -23.20 -17.25 33.88
CA LYS A 107 -24.64 -17.09 34.05
C LYS A 107 -25.13 -18.24 34.95
N GLY A 108 -25.55 -17.88 36.16
CA GLY A 108 -26.24 -18.77 37.09
C GLY A 108 -27.64 -19.15 36.61
#